data_AF-A0A2V5TA04-F1
#
_entry.id   AF-A0A2V5TA04-F1
#
_cell.length_a   1.000
_cell.length_b   1.000
_cell.length_c   1.000
_cell.angle_alpha   90.00
_cell.angle_beta   90.00
_cell.angle_gamma   90.00
#
_symmetry.space_group_name_H-M   'P 1'
#
loop_
_entity.id
_entity.type
_entity.pdbx_description
1 polymer ?
#
loop_
_entity_poly.entity_id
_entity_poly.type
_entity_poly.pdbx_seq_one_letter_code
_entity_poly.pdbx_strand_id
1 'polypeptide(L)'
;MNRALQWKLIAGFILVFIAGGMTGAFFGAVHARHLFFEFHHPGLMGVRMRDRLRTELKLTPEQVAKISPIIDKTAAQLAEIRKETGRRVHEIMIGAHREMAANLTEDQRLKLQEIEARHRHWGRPRGPRESTTPEASLTPQ
;
A
#
# COMPACT_ATOMS: atom_id res chain seq x y z
N MET A 1 -34.90 39.16 -7.34
CA MET A 1 -34.69 38.10 -6.31
C MET A 1 -33.85 38.69 -5.18
N ASN A 2 -34.26 38.56 -3.92
CA ASN A 2 -33.63 39.29 -2.81
C ASN A 2 -32.18 38.82 -2.60
N ARG A 3 -31.19 39.72 -2.73
CA ARG A 3 -29.75 39.45 -2.51
C ARG A 3 -29.49 38.75 -1.18
N ALA A 4 -30.25 39.09 -0.15
CA ALA A 4 -30.18 38.46 1.17
C ALA A 4 -30.60 36.97 1.17
N LEU A 5 -31.55 36.57 0.31
CA LEU A 5 -31.95 35.18 0.16
C LEU A 5 -30.88 34.38 -0.59
N GLN A 6 -30.26 34.97 -1.61
CA GLN A 6 -29.17 34.34 -2.37
C GLN A 6 -27.94 34.06 -1.48
N TRP A 7 -27.54 35.03 -0.65
CA TRP A 7 -26.40 34.84 0.27
C TRP A 7 -26.66 33.78 1.35
N LYS A 8 -27.89 33.65 1.85
CA LYS A 8 -28.26 32.59 2.79
C LYS A 8 -28.19 31.20 2.15
N LEU A 9 -28.62 31.08 0.89
CA LEU A 9 -28.52 29.82 0.14
C LEU A 9 -27.06 29.44 -0.11
N ILE A 10 -26.23 30.39 -0.55
CA ILE A 10 -24.79 30.17 -0.75
C ILE A 10 -24.11 29.72 0.55
N ALA A 11 -24.39 30.39 1.67
CA ALA A 11 -23.87 29.99 2.97
C ALA A 11 -24.30 28.57 3.39
N GLY A 12 -25.55 28.20 3.11
CA GLY A 12 -26.07 26.85 3.35
C GLY A 12 -25.34 25.78 2.53
N PHE A 13 -25.12 26.02 1.23
CA PHE A 13 -24.39 25.08 0.38
C PHE A 13 -22.93 24.91 0.81
N ILE A 14 -22.26 25.99 1.19
CA ILE A 14 -20.88 25.95 1.71
C ILE A 14 -20.82 25.10 2.99
N LEU A 15 -21.78 25.28 3.89
CA LEU A 15 -21.83 24.51 5.15
C LEU A 15 -21.96 23.00 4.89
N VAL A 16 -22.87 22.61 3.99
CA VAL A 16 -23.07 21.21 3.61
C VAL A 16 -21.83 20.63 2.94
N PHE A 17 -21.15 21.41 2.09
CA PHE A 17 -19.91 20.99 1.44
C PHE A 17 -18.78 20.77 2.44
N ILE A 18 -18.61 21.67 3.42
CA ILE A 18 -17.60 21.51 4.48
C ILE A 18 -17.91 20.28 5.33
N ALA A 19 -19.17 20.07 5.73
CA ALA A 19 -19.57 18.89 6.50
C ALA A 19 -19.33 17.58 5.71
N GLY A 20 -19.65 17.57 4.42
CA GLY A 20 -19.36 16.45 3.52
C GLY A 20 -17.87 16.20 3.34
N GLY A 21 -17.08 17.27 3.15
CA GLY A 21 -15.63 17.21 3.00
C GLY A 21 -14.93 16.69 4.26
N MET A 22 -15.33 17.15 5.45
CA MET A 22 -14.80 16.67 6.73
C MET A 22 -15.15 15.19 6.96
N THR A 23 -16.38 14.79 6.64
CA THR A 23 -16.82 13.39 6.76
C THR A 23 -16.03 12.50 5.79
N GLY A 24 -15.94 12.89 4.52
CA GLY A 24 -15.16 12.17 3.51
C GLY A 24 -13.67 12.10 3.85
N ALA A 25 -13.07 13.18 4.35
CA ALA A 25 -11.67 13.20 4.76
C ALA A 25 -11.42 12.32 5.99
N PHE A 26 -12.32 12.33 6.98
CA PHE A 26 -12.17 11.50 8.18
C PHE A 26 -12.28 10.01 7.84
N PHE A 27 -13.35 9.59 7.16
CA PHE A 27 -13.52 8.19 6.77
C PHE A 27 -12.46 7.75 5.76
N GLY A 28 -12.14 8.61 4.79
CA GLY A 28 -11.08 8.37 3.81
C GLY A 28 -9.69 8.23 4.45
N ALA A 29 -9.34 9.08 5.41
CA ALA A 29 -8.07 9.01 6.12
C ALA A 29 -7.98 7.77 7.03
N VAL A 30 -9.07 7.38 7.69
CA VAL A 30 -9.09 6.16 8.52
C VAL A 30 -8.95 4.90 7.65
N HIS A 31 -9.66 4.82 6.52
CA HIS A 31 -9.56 3.69 5.59
C HIS A 31 -8.21 3.64 4.88
N ALA A 32 -7.71 4.79 4.42
CA ALA A 32 -6.38 4.91 3.84
C ALA A 32 -5.31 4.53 4.86
N ARG A 33 -5.43 4.96 6.12
CA ARG A 33 -4.49 4.58 7.18
C ARG A 33 -4.51 3.06 7.42
N HIS A 34 -5.67 2.41 7.44
CA HIS A 34 -5.73 0.95 7.57
C HIS A 34 -5.00 0.25 6.41
N LEU A 35 -5.24 0.68 5.17
CA LEU A 35 -4.60 0.10 3.97
C LEU A 35 -3.09 0.43 3.90
N PHE A 36 -2.67 1.66 4.20
CA PHE A 36 -1.26 2.05 4.21
C PHE A 36 -0.47 1.37 5.33
N PHE A 37 -1.07 1.14 6.51
CA PHE A 37 -0.45 0.33 7.56
C PHE A 37 -0.38 -1.15 7.20
N GLU A 38 -1.27 -1.66 6.32
CA GLU A 38 -1.31 -3.07 5.88
C GLU A 38 -0.35 -3.44 4.74
N PHE A 39 0.19 -2.47 4.00
CA PHE A 39 1.00 -2.77 2.81
C PHE A 39 2.50 -2.47 2.95
N HIS A 40 2.97 -1.82 4.03
CA HIS A 40 4.35 -1.32 4.13
C HIS A 40 5.12 -1.66 5.42
N HIS A 41 4.63 -2.56 6.26
CA HIS A 41 5.35 -2.92 7.49
C HIS A 41 5.82 -4.38 7.50
N PRO A 42 7.14 -4.65 7.54
CA PRO A 42 7.67 -5.96 7.95
C PRO A 42 7.17 -6.41 9.34
N GLY A 43 6.51 -5.53 10.11
CA GLY A 43 5.87 -5.84 11.39
C GLY A 43 4.44 -6.43 11.32
N LEU A 44 3.74 -6.41 10.18
CA LEU A 44 2.35 -6.93 10.11
C LEU A 44 2.24 -8.41 10.44
N MET A 45 3.23 -9.20 10.03
CA MET A 45 3.25 -10.63 10.35
C MET A 45 3.46 -10.87 11.84
N GLY A 46 4.33 -10.08 12.49
CA GLY A 46 4.52 -10.12 13.94
C GLY A 46 3.25 -9.72 14.69
N VAL A 47 2.56 -8.67 14.25
CA VAL A 47 1.28 -8.23 14.81
C VAL A 47 0.21 -9.33 14.69
N ARG A 48 -0.01 -9.87 13.48
CA ARG A 48 -1.01 -10.93 13.25
C ARG A 48 -0.69 -12.20 14.03
N MET A 49 0.57 -12.58 14.11
CA MET A 49 1.01 -13.77 14.86
C MET A 49 0.78 -13.58 16.37
N ARG A 50 1.10 -12.39 16.90
CA ARG A 50 0.84 -12.04 18.30
C ARG A 50 -0.65 -11.98 18.61
N ASP A 51 -1.47 -11.37 17.76
CA ASP A 51 -2.91 -11.26 17.97
C ASP A 51 -3.60 -12.64 17.95
N ARG A 52 -3.17 -13.52 17.03
CA ARG A 52 -3.62 -14.91 17.00
C ARG A 52 -3.24 -15.65 18.29
N LEU A 53 -1.96 -15.59 18.69
CA LEU A 53 -1.50 -16.27 19.91
C LEU A 53 -2.18 -15.74 21.17
N ARG A 54 -2.37 -14.42 21.26
CA ARG A 54 -3.10 -13.79 22.36
C ARG A 54 -4.53 -14.29 22.46
N THR A 55 -5.23 -14.37 21.33
CA THR A 55 -6.65 -14.76 21.28
C THR A 55 -6.83 -16.25 21.56
N GLU A 56 -6.06 -17.10 20.90
CA GLU A 56 -6.16 -18.56 21.01
C GLU A 56 -5.72 -19.07 22.39
N LEU A 57 -4.67 -18.47 22.97
CA LEU A 57 -4.10 -18.90 24.24
C LEU A 57 -4.57 -18.06 25.44
N LYS A 58 -5.42 -17.05 25.20
CA LYS A 58 -5.93 -16.11 26.23
C LYS A 58 -4.82 -15.50 27.08
N LEU A 59 -3.76 -15.02 26.43
CA LEU A 59 -2.56 -14.52 27.10
C LEU A 59 -2.82 -13.24 27.89
N THR A 60 -2.24 -13.13 29.08
CA THR A 60 -2.22 -11.88 29.85
C THR A 60 -1.29 -10.84 29.20
N PRO A 61 -1.45 -9.54 29.48
CA PRO A 61 -0.55 -8.50 28.97
C PRO A 61 0.93 -8.77 29.27
N GLU A 62 1.24 -9.29 30.45
CA GLU A 62 2.61 -9.62 30.87
C GLU A 62 3.18 -10.79 30.07
N GLN A 63 2.36 -11.80 29.76
CA GLN A 63 2.77 -12.92 28.91
C GLN A 63 3.02 -12.46 27.48
N VAL A 64 2.13 -11.62 26.94
CA VAL A 64 2.31 -11.01 25.62
C VAL A 64 3.60 -10.20 25.56
N ALA A 65 3.91 -9.41 26.58
CA ALA A 65 5.15 -8.64 26.65
C ALA A 65 6.40 -9.53 26.63
N LYS A 66 6.37 -10.68 27.33
CA LYS A 66 7.48 -11.64 27.36
C LYS A 66 7.71 -12.34 26.02
N ILE A 67 6.64 -12.68 25.28
CA ILE A 67 6.77 -13.41 24.00
C ILE A 67 6.92 -12.50 22.78
N SER A 68 6.56 -11.21 22.89
CA SER A 68 6.68 -10.24 21.80
C SER A 68 8.07 -10.20 21.15
N PRO A 69 9.21 -10.14 21.88
CA PRO A 69 10.52 -10.14 21.25
C PRO A 69 10.83 -11.43 20.47
N ILE A 70 10.26 -12.58 20.88
CA ILE A 70 10.41 -13.85 20.16
C ILE A 70 9.65 -13.75 18.83
N ILE A 71 8.40 -13.28 18.87
CA ILE A 71 7.55 -13.10 17.70
C ILE A 71 8.17 -12.11 16.71
N ASP A 72 8.67 -10.98 17.20
CA ASP A 72 9.26 -9.93 16.36
C ASP A 72 10.53 -10.44 15.66
N LYS A 73 11.39 -11.17 16.39
CA LYS A 73 12.56 -11.84 15.80
C LYS A 73 12.16 -12.83 14.72
N THR A 74 11.17 -13.69 14.98
CA THR A 74 10.69 -14.67 14.00
C THR A 74 10.10 -14.00 12.76
N ALA A 75 9.31 -12.93 12.95
CA ALA A 75 8.74 -12.17 11.83
C ALA A 75 9.83 -11.55 10.95
N ALA A 76 10.88 -10.99 11.56
CA ALA A 76 12.03 -10.45 10.83
C ALA A 76 12.77 -11.53 10.03
N GLN A 77 13.01 -12.70 10.63
CA GLN A 77 13.65 -13.83 9.92
C GLN A 77 12.80 -14.32 8.73
N LEU A 78 11.49 -14.45 8.90
CA LEU A 78 10.58 -14.82 7.82
C LEU A 78 10.54 -13.77 6.71
N ALA A 79 10.65 -12.48 7.05
CA ALA A 79 10.69 -11.40 6.08
C ALA A 79 11.95 -11.48 5.21
N GLU A 80 13.11 -11.74 5.81
CA GLU A 80 14.36 -11.94 5.07
C GLU A 80 14.31 -13.18 4.17
N ILE A 81 13.81 -14.32 4.67
CA ILE A 81 13.61 -15.53 3.85
C ILE A 81 12.69 -15.24 2.66
N ARG A 82 11.59 -14.51 2.88
CA ARG A 82 10.66 -14.14 1.81
C ARG A 82 11.33 -13.27 0.76
N LYS A 83 12.16 -12.31 1.18
CA LYS A 83 12.90 -11.41 0.27
C LYS A 83 13.91 -12.19 -0.56
N GLU A 84 14.70 -13.06 0.08
CA GLU A 84 15.69 -13.90 -0.60
C GLU A 84 15.02 -14.86 -1.59
N THR A 85 13.99 -15.57 -1.13
CA THR A 85 13.21 -16.49 -1.97
C THR A 85 12.60 -15.76 -3.15
N GLY A 86 12.01 -14.58 -2.93
CA GLY A 86 11.45 -13.74 -3.99
C GLY A 86 12.48 -13.36 -5.04
N ARG A 87 13.70 -12.97 -4.62
CA ARG A 87 14.81 -12.68 -5.54
C ARG A 87 15.19 -13.92 -6.37
N ARG A 88 15.36 -15.07 -5.72
CA ARG A 88 15.71 -16.32 -6.39
C ARG A 88 14.64 -16.77 -7.38
N VAL A 89 13.36 -16.67 -7.00
CA VAL A 89 12.23 -16.95 -7.90
C VAL A 89 12.27 -16.00 -9.10
N HIS A 90 12.52 -14.71 -8.89
CA HIS A 90 12.62 -13.74 -9.98
C HIS A 90 13.75 -14.08 -10.97
N GLU A 91 14.94 -14.43 -10.46
CA GLU A 91 16.08 -14.85 -11.28
C GLU A 91 15.76 -16.11 -12.11
N ILE A 92 15.12 -17.12 -11.50
CA ILE A 92 14.67 -18.34 -12.20
C ILE A 92 13.67 -17.99 -13.31
N MET A 93 12.69 -17.12 -13.01
CA MET A 93 11.70 -16.72 -14.00
C MET A 93 12.34 -15.97 -15.17
N ILE A 94 13.31 -15.07 -14.94
CA ILE A 94 14.04 -14.38 -16.02
C ILE A 94 14.78 -15.40 -16.89
N GLY A 95 15.44 -16.38 -16.29
CA GLY A 95 16.13 -17.46 -17.01
C GLY A 95 15.17 -18.21 -17.92
N ALA A 96 14.05 -18.68 -17.37
CA ALA A 96 13.02 -19.39 -18.12
C ALA A 96 12.45 -18.56 -19.29
N HIS A 97 12.21 -17.26 -19.08
CA HIS A 97 11.74 -16.37 -20.16
C HIS A 97 12.77 -16.25 -21.29
N ARG A 98 14.07 -16.16 -20.97
CA ARG A 98 15.13 -16.10 -21.98
C ARG A 98 15.21 -17.40 -22.80
N GLU A 99 15.13 -18.54 -22.14
CA GLU A 99 15.14 -19.85 -22.78
C GLU A 99 13.92 -20.04 -23.70
N MET A 100 12.72 -19.69 -23.22
CA MET A 100 11.52 -19.71 -24.05
C MET A 100 11.65 -18.77 -25.25
N ALA A 101 12.12 -17.54 -25.05
CA ALA A 101 12.26 -16.56 -26.12
C ALA A 101 13.20 -17.00 -27.24
N ALA A 102 14.16 -17.90 -27.00
CA ALA A 102 15.03 -18.43 -28.05
C ALA A 102 14.29 -19.35 -29.05
N ASN A 103 13.12 -19.87 -28.66
CA ASN A 103 12.35 -20.84 -29.44
C ASN A 103 11.09 -20.23 -30.08
N LEU A 104 10.93 -18.90 -30.01
CA LEU A 104 9.72 -18.20 -30.44
C LEU A 104 9.99 -17.33 -31.67
N THR A 105 8.94 -17.13 -32.49
CA THR A 105 8.96 -16.11 -33.55
C THR A 105 8.97 -14.71 -32.95
N GLU A 106 9.34 -13.70 -33.74
CA GLU A 106 9.47 -12.33 -33.25
C GLU A 106 8.15 -11.79 -32.66
N ASP A 107 7.02 -12.04 -33.32
CA ASP A 107 5.68 -11.66 -32.81
C ASP A 107 5.35 -12.34 -31.48
N GLN A 108 5.73 -13.61 -31.32
CA GLN A 108 5.52 -14.35 -30.08
C GLN A 108 6.42 -13.84 -28.95
N ARG A 109 7.66 -13.42 -29.26
CA ARG A 109 8.58 -12.80 -28.29
C ARG A 109 8.05 -11.48 -27.77
N LEU A 110 7.51 -10.64 -28.66
CA LEU A 110 6.85 -9.39 -28.27
C LEU A 110 5.67 -9.66 -27.32
N LYS A 111 4.87 -10.69 -27.60
CA LYS A 111 3.76 -11.07 -26.72
C LYS A 111 4.24 -11.59 -25.36
N LEU A 112 5.32 -12.37 -25.32
CA LEU A 112 5.93 -12.86 -24.08
C LEU A 112 6.42 -11.70 -23.21
N GLN A 113 7.03 -10.67 -23.80
CA GLN A 113 7.46 -9.46 -23.09
C GLN A 113 6.28 -8.67 -22.50
N GLU A 114 5.17 -8.56 -23.24
CA GLU A 114 3.95 -7.90 -22.75
C GLU A 114 3.35 -8.64 -21.54
N ILE A 115 3.33 -9.98 -21.58
CA ILE A 115 2.91 -10.82 -20.46
C ILE A 115 3.79 -10.55 -19.24
N GLU A 116 5.12 -10.55 -19.41
CA GLU A 116 6.07 -10.29 -18.33
C GLU A 116 5.91 -8.88 -17.73
N ALA A 117 5.71 -7.86 -18.58
CA ALA A 117 5.47 -6.49 -18.14
C ALA A 117 4.21 -6.41 -17.25
N ARG A 118 3.09 -7.01 -17.69
CA ARG A 118 1.86 -7.08 -16.88
C ARG A 118 2.10 -7.73 -15.52
N HIS A 119 2.82 -8.85 -15.47
CA HIS A 119 3.11 -9.52 -14.20
C HIS A 119 4.05 -8.71 -13.28
N ARG A 120 5.01 -7.96 -13.82
CA ARG A 120 5.88 -7.05 -13.02
C ARG A 120 5.09 -5.95 -12.32
N HIS A 121 3.99 -5.48 -12.91
CA HIS A 121 3.16 -4.43 -12.31
C HIS A 121 2.32 -4.92 -11.14
N TRP A 122 2.00 -6.22 -11.07
CA TRP A 122 1.24 -6.81 -9.97
C TRP A 122 2.11 -7.10 -8.74
N GLY A 123 3.42 -7.28 -8.94
CA GLY A 123 4.38 -7.59 -7.88
C GLY A 123 5.10 -6.39 -7.24
N ARG A 124 5.00 -5.18 -7.82
CA ARG A 124 5.58 -3.97 -7.20
C ARG A 124 4.58 -3.38 -6.20
N PRO A 125 4.98 -3.19 -4.92
CA PRO A 125 4.26 -2.26 -4.05
C PRO A 125 4.21 -0.92 -4.77
N ARG A 126 3.00 -0.36 -4.94
CA ARG A 126 2.83 0.95 -5.58
C ARG A 126 3.61 1.96 -4.74
N GLY A 127 4.78 2.38 -5.22
CA GLY A 127 5.62 3.34 -4.53
C GLY A 127 4.87 4.67 -4.34
N PRO A 128 5.25 5.48 -3.33
CA PRO A 128 4.63 6.78 -3.13
C PRO A 128 4.76 7.60 -4.42
N ARG A 129 3.63 8.06 -4.96
CA ARG A 129 3.66 9.11 -5.98
C ARG A 129 4.28 10.34 -5.30
N GLU A 130 5.51 10.68 -5.65
CA GLU A 130 6.02 12.03 -5.46
C GLU A 130 5.08 12.96 -6.25
N SER A 131 4.15 13.58 -5.54
CA SER A 131 3.44 14.73 -6.06
C SER A 131 4.46 15.87 -6.12
N THR A 132 4.99 16.10 -7.32
CA THR A 132 5.56 17.38 -7.70
C THR A 132 4.56 18.47 -7.32
N THR A 133 4.85 19.17 -6.23
CA THR A 133 4.20 20.45 -5.92
C THR A 133 4.74 21.43 -6.96
N PRO A 134 3.90 22.03 -7.83
CA PRO A 134 4.36 23.14 -8.64
C PRO A 134 4.70 24.26 -7.68
N GLU A 135 5.99 24.53 -7.59
CA GLU A 135 6.60 25.65 -6.91
C GLU A 135 5.83 26.93 -7.25
N ALA A 136 5.32 27.57 -6.19
CA ALA A 136 4.58 28.81 -6.28
C ALA A 136 5.42 29.86 -6.99
N SER A 137 5.00 30.25 -8.19
CA SER A 137 5.50 31.45 -8.87
C SER A 137 5.00 32.69 -8.13
N LEU A 138 5.73 33.08 -7.09
CA LEU A 138 5.71 34.44 -6.56
C LEU A 138 6.54 35.32 -7.50
N THR A 139 5.88 36.03 -8.41
CA THR A 139 6.43 37.22 -9.04
C THR A 139 6.08 38.44 -8.17
N PRO A 140 7.06 39.19 -7.65
CA PRO A 140 6.82 40.55 -7.21
C PRO A 140 7.07 41.50 -8.39
N GLN A 141 6.12 42.39 -8.67
CA GLN A 141 6.26 43.84 -8.92
C GLN A 141 4.87 44.42 -9.23
#